data_AF-A8U4V0-F1
#
_entry.id   AF-A8U4V0-F1
#
_cell.length_a   1.000
_cell.length_b   1.000
_cell.length_c   1.000
_cell.angle_alpha   90.00
_cell.angle_beta   90.00
_cell.angle_gamma   90.00
#
_symmetry.space_group_name_H-M   'P 1'
#
loop_
_entity.id
_entity.type
_entity.pdbx_description
1 polymer ?
#
loop_
_entity_poly.entity_id
_entity_poly.type
_entity_poly.pdbx_seq_one_letter_code
_entity_poly.pdbx_strand_id
1 'polypeptide(L)' 'KATQAAQDGQSLKTRTMLQADINKLMEELDNIANTTSFNGKQLLSGGFTNQEFQIGSSSNQTVKATIGATQ' A
#
# COMPACT_ATOMS: atom_id res chain seq x y z
N LYS A 1 -14.07 -5.34 9.01
CA LYS A 1 -13.67 -6.60 9.69
C LYS A 1 -13.42 -6.40 11.18
N ALA A 2 -12.63 -5.41 11.60
CA ALA A 2 -12.41 -5.09 13.03
C ALA A 2 -13.70 -4.89 13.84
N THR A 3 -14.69 -4.17 13.30
CA THR A 3 -16.00 -3.96 13.96
C THR A 3 -16.84 -5.23 14.08
N GLN A 4 -16.71 -6.18 13.15
CA GLN A 4 -17.41 -7.47 13.16
C GLN A 4 -16.82 -8.46 14.18
N ALA A 5 -15.50 -8.38 14.41
CA ALA A 5 -14.83 -9.19 15.43
C ALA A 5 -15.16 -8.71 16.86
N ALA A 6 -15.50 -7.43 17.03
CA ALA A 6 -15.88 -6.84 18.31
C ALA A 6 -17.33 -7.15 18.76
N GLN A 7 -18.15 -7.78 17.91
CA GLN A 7 -19.55 -8.10 18.24
C GLN A 7 -19.63 -9.43 19.03
N ASP A 8 -20.35 -9.40 20.16
CA ASP A 8 -20.33 -10.47 21.19
C ASP A 8 -21.13 -11.73 20.82
N GLY A 9 -21.88 -11.70 19.71
CA GLY A 9 -22.57 -12.87 19.16
C GLY A 9 -21.71 -13.76 18.26
N GLN A 10 -20.43 -13.42 18.06
CA GLN A 10 -19.51 -14.20 17.22
C GLN A 10 -18.78 -15.23 18.08
N SER A 11 -19.07 -16.52 17.84
CA SER A 11 -18.31 -17.65 18.41
C SER A 11 -16.79 -17.45 18.16
N LEU A 12 -15.96 -17.97 19.06
CA LEU A 12 -14.49 -17.94 18.97
C LEU A 12 -14.00 -18.39 17.58
N LYS A 13 -14.70 -19.33 16.95
CA LYS A 13 -14.44 -19.80 15.57
C LYS A 13 -14.57 -18.67 14.52
N THR A 14 -15.58 -17.82 14.61
CA THR A 14 -15.78 -16.72 13.64
C THR A 14 -14.75 -15.61 13.82
N ARG A 15 -14.38 -15.29 15.07
CA ARG A 15 -13.29 -14.33 15.34
C ARG A 15 -11.96 -14.82 14.74
N THR A 16 -11.65 -16.11 14.85
CA THR A 16 -10.48 -16.71 14.20
C THR A 16 -10.53 -16.62 12.68
N MET A 17 -11.68 -16.91 12.06
CA MET A 17 -11.83 -16.77 10.59
C MET A 17 -11.69 -15.32 10.13
N LEU A 18 -12.27 -14.37 10.86
CA LEU A 18 -12.11 -12.93 10.58
C LEU A 18 -10.65 -12.48 10.73
N GLN A 19 -9.93 -12.96 11.74
CA GLN A 19 -8.51 -12.64 11.91
C GLN A 19 -7.67 -13.21 10.76
N ALA A 20 -7.92 -14.46 10.34
CA ALA A 20 -7.25 -15.04 9.19
C ALA A 20 -7.50 -14.23 7.91
N ASP A 21 -8.71 -13.71 7.74
CA ASP A 21 -9.11 -12.89 6.61
C ASP A 21 -8.57 -11.45 6.70
N ILE A 22 -8.28 -10.94 7.90
CA ILE A 22 -7.52 -9.68 8.08
C ILE A 22 -6.05 -9.92 7.72
N ASN A 23 -5.45 -11.03 8.17
CA ASN A 23 -4.06 -11.36 7.86
C ASN A 23 -3.84 -11.49 6.35
N LYS A 24 -4.75 -12.14 5.63
CA LYS A 24 -4.71 -12.22 4.16
C LYS A 24 -4.79 -10.85 3.49
N LEU A 25 -5.63 -9.95 4.00
CA LEU A 25 -5.70 -8.58 3.46
C LEU A 25 -4.41 -7.79 3.72
N MET A 26 -3.78 -7.98 4.88
CA MET A 26 -2.50 -7.35 5.17
C MET A 26 -1.40 -7.89 4.26
N GLU A 27 -1.35 -9.21 4.07
CA GLU A 27 -0.40 -9.86 3.14
C GLU A 27 -0.60 -9.36 1.70
N GLU A 28 -1.84 -9.21 1.25
CA GLU A 28 -2.11 -8.68 -0.09
C GLU A 28 -1.71 -7.20 -0.21
N LEU A 29 -1.91 -6.41 0.85
CA LEU A 29 -1.46 -5.02 0.90
C LEU A 29 0.07 -4.92 0.84
N ASP A 30 0.78 -5.78 1.57
CA ASP A 30 2.24 -5.90 1.51
C ASP A 30 2.71 -6.32 0.13
N ASN A 31 2.02 -7.27 -0.51
CA ASN A 31 2.32 -7.69 -1.88
C ASN A 31 2.16 -6.53 -2.87
N ILE A 32 1.07 -5.78 -2.81
CA ILE A 32 0.85 -4.60 -3.65
C ILE A 32 1.96 -3.57 -3.42
N ALA A 33 2.30 -3.27 -2.17
CA ALA A 33 3.33 -2.29 -1.84
C ALA A 33 4.72 -2.67 -2.40
N ASN A 34 5.05 -3.97 -2.39
CA ASN A 34 6.36 -4.48 -2.79
C ASN A 34 6.49 -4.88 -4.27
N THR A 35 5.38 -5.11 -4.96
CA THR A 35 5.38 -5.53 -6.37
C THR A 35 5.05 -4.39 -7.33
N THR A 36 4.38 -3.34 -6.86
CA THR A 36 4.02 -2.19 -7.70
C THR A 36 5.26 -1.37 -8.08
N SER A 37 5.73 -1.58 -9.31
CA SER A 37 6.89 -0.92 -9.86
C SER A 37 6.64 -0.40 -11.28
N PHE A 38 7.36 0.65 -11.64
CA PHE A 38 7.38 1.20 -13.00
C PHE A 38 8.82 1.35 -13.48
N ASN A 39 9.16 0.75 -14.61
CA ASN A 39 10.54 0.72 -15.15
C ASN A 39 11.58 0.32 -14.09
N GLY A 40 11.28 -0.69 -13.27
CA GLY A 40 12.16 -1.20 -12.22
C GLY A 40 12.25 -0.32 -10.96
N LYS A 41 11.52 0.80 -10.89
CA LYS A 41 11.41 1.62 -9.68
C LYS A 41 10.18 1.25 -8.89
N GLN A 42 10.37 0.88 -7.62
CA GLN A 42 9.28 0.63 -6.70
C GLN A 42 8.54 1.94 -6.40
N LEU A 43 7.21 1.92 -6.51
CA LEU A 43 6.38 3.12 -6.36
C LEU A 43 5.81 3.25 -4.94
N LEU A 44 5.40 2.14 -4.34
CA LEU A 44 4.57 2.10 -3.12
C LEU A 44 5.34 1.67 -1.86
N SER A 45 6.64 1.43 -1.99
CA SER A 45 7.53 1.01 -0.90
C SER A 45 7.99 2.16 0.00
N GLY A 46 7.57 3.40 -0.28
CA GLY A 46 8.01 4.61 0.42
C GLY A 46 9.36 5.18 -0.04
N GLY A 47 10.07 4.49 -0.95
CA GLY A 47 11.32 4.97 -1.54
C GLY A 47 11.14 5.92 -2.74
N PHE A 48 9.92 6.11 -3.21
CA PHE A 48 9.61 6.96 -4.38
C PHE A 48 9.42 8.42 -3.96
N THR A 49 10.50 9.06 -3.51
CA THR A 49 10.46 10.44 -2.97
C THR A 49 11.23 11.41 -3.85
N ASN A 50 10.69 12.62 -4.05
CA ASN A 50 11.34 13.70 -4.81
C ASN A 50 11.74 13.29 -6.24
N GLN A 51 10.94 12.44 -6.89
CA GLN A 51 11.19 12.02 -8.26
C GLN A 51 10.82 13.16 -9.21
N GLU A 52 11.79 13.62 -10.00
CA GLU A 52 11.59 14.71 -10.95
C GLU A 52 11.35 14.18 -12.36
N PHE A 53 10.29 14.69 -12.99
CA PHE A 53 9.92 14.37 -14.36
C PHE A 53 10.04 15.63 -15.21
N GLN A 54 10.99 15.65 -16.14
CA GLN A 54 11.15 16.74 -17.10
C GLN A 54 9.96 16.73 -18.08
N ILE A 55 9.21 17.83 -18.12
CA ILE A 55 8.03 17.98 -18.99
C ILE A 55 8.20 19.05 -20.07
N GLY A 56 9.28 19.82 -20.00
CA GLY A 56 9.54 20.94 -20.90
C GLY A 56 10.82 20.82 -21.71
N SER A 57 11.03 21.75 -22.64
CA SER A 57 12.22 21.79 -23.50
C SER A 57 13.43 22.50 -22.86
N SER A 58 13.20 23.36 -21.86
CA SER A 58 14.28 24.06 -21.14
C SER A 58 14.61 23.39 -19.81
N SER A 59 15.84 23.56 -19.35
CA SER A 59 16.31 23.05 -18.05
C SER A 59 15.39 23.50 -16.91
N ASN A 60 15.19 22.62 -15.92
CA ASN A 60 14.39 22.85 -14.72
C ASN A 60 12.86 22.96 -14.94
N GLN A 61 12.34 22.64 -16.11
CA GLN A 61 10.90 22.46 -16.33
C GLN A 61 10.48 21.05 -15.92
N THR A 62 10.41 20.82 -14.60
CA THR A 62 10.13 19.50 -14.02
C THR A 62 8.86 19.50 -13.16
N VAL A 63 8.23 18.33 -13.06
CA VAL A 63 7.20 18.03 -12.06
C VAL A 63 7.82 17.11 -11.02
N LYS A 64 7.62 17.43 -9.75
CA LYS A 64 8.06 16.59 -8.63
C LYS A 64 6.92 15.69 -8.20
N ALA A 65 7.19 14.39 -8.09
CA ALA A 65 6.27 13.42 -7.53
C ALA A 65 6.93 12.74 -6.33
N THR A 66 6.15 12.62 -5.27
CA THR A 66 6.48 11.85 -4.08
C THR A 66 5.30 10.93 -3.81
N ILE A 67 5.56 9.63 -3.69
CA ILE A 67 4.57 8.63 -3.32
C ILE A 67 4.97 8.10 -1.94
N GLY A 68 4.04 8.23 -0.99
CA GLY A 68 4.24 7.77 0.39
C GLY A 68 4.29 6.24 0.47
N ALA A 69 4.78 5.74 1.61
CA ALA A 69 4.66 4.33 1.92
C ALA A 69 3.18 3.94 2.08
N THR A 70 2.85 2.70 1.72
CA THR A 70 1.50 2.15 1.87
C THR A 70 1.21 1.72 3.33
N GLN A 71 2.21 1.79 4.21
CA GLN A 71 2.17 1.44 5.64
C GLN A 71 2.65 2.60 6.49
#